data_AF-A5UPF8-F1
#
_entry.id   AF-A5UPF8-F1
#
_cell.length_a   1.000
_cell.length_b   1.000
_cell.length_c   1.000
_cell.angle_alpha   90.00
_cell.angle_beta   90.00
_cell.angle_gamma   90.00
#
_symmetry.space_group_name_H-M   'P 1'
#
loop_
_entity.id
_entity.type
_entity.pdbx_description
1 polymer ?
#
loop_
_entity_poly.entity_id
_entity_poly.type
_entity_poly.pdbx_seq_one_letter_code
_entity_poly.pdbx_strand_id
1 'polypeptide(L)'
;MEDDVYTLAAEQGLDLETLRAALIALRMHAGGDAFYVFWTPRGSASSTPTDKRARVLLAFPSPDAALGFAQRNRLTQPPTVPRLRRLSLVQLLRAVLREPAITALHLVFDADDLQTYPPGHLPPGLHLTRDDLLRLVGGR
;
A
#
# COMPACT_ATOMS: atom_id res chain seq x y z
N MET A 1 11.94 12.10 -5.03
CA MET A 1 11.13 12.08 -3.81
C MET A 1 10.41 13.41 -3.62
N GLU A 2 11.09 14.57 -3.61
CA GLU A 2 10.42 15.88 -3.59
C GLU A 2 9.54 16.15 -4.84
N ASP A 3 10.01 15.71 -6.01
CA ASP A 3 9.26 15.81 -7.27
C ASP A 3 7.93 15.02 -7.25
N ASP A 4 7.93 13.83 -6.62
CA ASP A 4 6.73 13.02 -6.44
C ASP A 4 5.71 13.69 -5.50
N VAL A 5 6.18 14.39 -4.46
CA VAL A 5 5.30 15.11 -3.51
C VAL A 5 4.63 16.29 -4.22
N TYR A 6 5.41 17.06 -4.98
CA TYR A 6 4.89 18.18 -5.77
C TYR A 6 3.88 17.69 -6.80
N THR A 7 4.20 16.62 -7.51
CA THR A 7 3.31 16.01 -8.50
C THR A 7 2.00 15.55 -7.86
N LEU A 8 2.06 14.86 -6.72
CA LEU A 8 0.87 14.38 -6.02
C LEU A 8 -0.01 15.55 -5.54
N ALA A 9 0.61 16.59 -4.99
CA ALA A 9 -0.11 17.80 -4.57
C ALA A 9 -0.84 18.44 -5.76
N ALA A 10 -0.16 18.59 -6.90
CA ALA A 10 -0.75 19.14 -8.11
C ALA A 10 -1.89 18.26 -8.69
N GLU A 11 -1.70 16.94 -8.74
CA GLU A 11 -2.71 15.98 -9.24
C GLU A 11 -3.99 15.97 -8.41
N GLN A 12 -3.90 16.30 -7.12
CA GLN A 12 -5.01 16.23 -6.18
C GLN A 12 -5.51 17.62 -5.72
N GLY A 13 -4.87 18.70 -6.17
CA GLY A 13 -5.22 20.07 -5.79
C GLY A 13 -4.95 20.38 -4.31
N LEU A 14 -3.89 19.81 -3.75
CA LEU A 14 -3.59 19.86 -2.31
C LEU A 14 -2.51 20.90 -2.00
N ASP A 15 -2.54 21.37 -0.75
CA ASP A 15 -1.48 22.18 -0.20
C ASP A 15 -0.21 21.35 0.09
N LEU A 16 0.94 21.85 -0.34
CA LEU A 16 2.22 21.14 -0.28
C LEU A 16 2.72 20.97 1.16
N GLU A 17 2.53 21.98 2.02
CA GLU A 17 2.96 21.93 3.42
C GLU A 17 2.11 20.94 4.22
N THR A 18 0.80 20.96 4.00
CA THR A 18 -0.15 20.01 4.58
C THR A 18 0.18 18.58 4.19
N LEU A 19 0.42 18.33 2.89
CA LEU A 19 0.82 17.01 2.40
C LEU A 19 2.15 16.56 3.03
N ARG A 20 3.14 17.45 3.19
CA ARG A 20 4.41 17.14 3.85
C ARG A 20 4.21 16.78 5.33
N ALA A 21 3.43 17.57 6.07
CA ALA A 21 3.14 17.30 7.48
C ALA A 21 2.43 15.95 7.66
N ALA A 22 1.45 15.66 6.81
CA ALA A 22 0.76 14.37 6.73
C ALA A 22 1.72 13.20 6.50
N LEU A 23 2.63 13.32 5.53
CA LEU A 23 3.63 12.30 5.22
C LEU A 23 4.58 12.06 6.39
N ILE A 24 5.00 13.13 7.09
CA ILE A 24 5.85 13.03 8.28
C ILE A 24 5.12 12.29 9.41
N ALA A 25 3.87 12.66 9.69
CA ALA A 25 3.06 11.99 10.70
C ALA A 25 2.88 10.50 10.40
N LEU A 26 2.55 10.16 9.15
CA LEU A 26 2.40 8.78 8.70
C LEU A 26 3.71 7.99 8.80
N ARG A 27 4.84 8.60 8.43
CA ARG A 27 6.17 7.99 8.55
C ARG A 27 6.48 7.62 10.01
N MET A 28 6.16 8.49 10.95
CA MET A 28 6.34 8.21 12.38
C MET A 28 5.51 7.01 12.88
N HIS A 29 4.34 6.77 12.26
CA HIS A 29 3.45 5.67 12.65
C HIS A 29 3.80 4.35 11.92
N ALA A 30 4.24 4.45 10.67
CA ALA A 30 4.55 3.30 9.82
C ALA A 30 5.98 2.76 10.03
N GLY A 31 6.85 3.52 10.70
CA GLY A 31 8.20 3.08 11.06
C GLY A 31 9.22 3.07 9.91
N GLY A 32 8.89 3.63 8.74
CA GLY A 32 9.80 3.65 7.59
C GLY A 32 9.36 4.52 6.40
N ASP A 33 10.28 4.69 5.44
CA ASP A 33 10.07 5.48 4.21
C ASP A 33 9.88 4.66 2.95
N ALA A 34 10.25 3.38 3.02
CA ALA A 34 10.25 2.47 1.89
C ALA A 34 9.41 1.26 2.23
N PHE A 35 8.50 0.94 1.32
CA PHE A 35 7.60 -0.17 1.48
C PHE A 35 7.64 -1.06 0.25
N TYR A 36 7.38 -2.35 0.46
CA TYR A 36 7.34 -3.36 -0.56
C TYR A 36 5.89 -3.73 -0.82
N VAL A 37 5.46 -3.62 -2.08
CA VAL A 37 4.12 -4.01 -2.50
C VAL A 37 4.21 -5.14 -3.51
N PHE A 38 3.20 -6.01 -3.52
CA PHE A 38 3.04 -6.97 -4.60
C PHE A 38 2.56 -6.27 -5.86
N TRP A 39 3.31 -6.45 -6.93
CA TRP A 39 2.96 -5.96 -8.24
C TRP A 39 2.75 -7.14 -9.19
N THR A 40 1.51 -7.34 -9.62
CA THR A 40 1.22 -8.28 -10.71
C THR A 40 1.29 -7.51 -12.03
N PRO A 41 2.07 -7.94 -13.03
CA PRO A 41 1.96 -7.38 -14.37
C PRO A 41 0.52 -7.57 -14.86
N ARG A 42 -0.02 -6.52 -15.50
CA ARG A 42 -1.38 -6.45 -16.01
C ARG A 42 -1.60 -7.61 -17.00
N GLY A 43 -2.19 -8.71 -16.53
CA GLY A 43 -2.36 -9.94 -17.32
C GLY A 43 -2.40 -11.25 -16.52
N SER A 44 -1.94 -11.27 -15.27
CA SER A 44 -1.95 -12.48 -14.43
C SER A 44 -2.95 -12.37 -13.28
N ALA A 45 -4.18 -11.99 -13.59
CA ALA A 45 -5.31 -12.11 -12.68
C ALA A 45 -6.14 -13.32 -13.10
N SER A 46 -5.77 -14.51 -12.60
CA SER A 46 -6.68 -15.65 -12.55
C SER A 46 -7.73 -15.42 -11.47
N SER A 47 -8.54 -14.38 -11.67
CA SER A 47 -9.82 -14.18 -10.99
C SER A 47 -10.75 -13.75 -12.10
N THR A 48 -11.68 -14.65 -12.45
CA THR A 48 -12.79 -14.43 -13.36
C THR A 48 -13.26 -12.97 -13.37
N PRO A 49 -13.44 -12.33 -14.54
CA PRO A 49 -13.88 -10.94 -14.67
C PRO A 49 -15.35 -10.85 -14.30
N THR A 50 -15.65 -10.88 -13.01
CA THR A 50 -16.94 -10.51 -12.49
C THR A 50 -16.69 -9.66 -11.25
N ASP A 51 -17.26 -8.47 -11.28
CA ASP A 51 -17.25 -7.46 -10.24
C ASP A 51 -15.93 -6.66 -10.07
N LYS A 52 -16.08 -5.32 -10.02
CA LYS A 52 -15.04 -4.37 -9.64
C LYS A 52 -14.71 -4.57 -8.15
N ARG A 53 -14.09 -5.70 -7.82
CA ARG A 53 -13.81 -6.07 -6.44
C ARG A 53 -12.85 -5.05 -5.85
N ALA A 54 -13.33 -4.32 -4.85
CA ALA A 54 -12.53 -3.40 -4.04
C ALA A 54 -11.25 -4.10 -3.57
N ARG A 55 -10.11 -3.45 -3.76
CA ARG A 55 -8.78 -3.99 -3.42
C ARG A 55 -8.14 -3.15 -2.33
N VAL A 56 -7.43 -3.83 -1.43
CA VAL A 56 -6.57 -3.19 -0.45
C VAL A 56 -5.12 -3.30 -0.93
N LEU A 57 -4.41 -2.18 -0.98
CA LEU A 57 -2.98 -2.16 -1.29
C LEU A 57 -2.20 -2.49 0.00
N LEU A 58 -1.54 -3.65 0.02
CA LEU A 58 -0.69 -4.07 1.13
C LEU A 58 0.74 -3.60 0.91
N ALA A 59 1.29 -2.88 1.89
CA ALA A 59 2.63 -2.31 1.87
C ALA A 59 3.42 -2.79 3.08
N PHE A 60 4.49 -3.54 2.83
CA PHE A 60 5.31 -4.18 3.85
C PHE A 60 6.58 -3.38 4.14
N PRO A 61 7.07 -3.34 5.38
CA PRO A 61 8.28 -2.58 5.74
C PRO A 61 9.55 -3.22 5.18
N SER A 62 9.52 -4.54 4.97
CA SER A 62 10.65 -5.37 4.56
C SER A 62 10.27 -6.36 3.46
N PRO A 63 11.21 -6.75 2.57
CA PRO A 63 10.93 -7.72 1.51
C PRO A 63 10.62 -9.11 2.10
N ASP A 64 11.30 -9.52 3.17
CA ASP A 64 11.06 -10.79 3.86
C ASP A 64 9.65 -10.86 4.46
N ALA A 65 9.17 -9.78 5.06
CA ALA A 65 7.80 -9.67 5.58
C ALA A 65 6.76 -9.87 4.47
N ALA A 66 6.99 -9.28 3.29
CA ALA A 66 6.14 -9.51 2.14
C ALA A 66 6.21 -10.97 1.67
N LEU A 67 7.40 -11.52 1.45
CA LEU A 67 7.55 -12.90 0.98
C LEU A 67 6.92 -13.91 1.93
N GLY A 68 7.13 -13.77 3.24
CA GLY A 68 6.50 -14.60 4.26
C GLY A 68 4.97 -14.53 4.20
N PHE A 69 4.40 -13.33 4.03
CA PHE A 69 2.97 -13.17 3.82
C PHE A 69 2.47 -13.86 2.54
N ALA A 70 3.20 -13.74 1.43
CA ALA A 70 2.83 -14.35 0.14
C ALA A 70 2.82 -15.88 0.20
N GLN A 71 3.86 -16.46 0.79
CA GLN A 71 4.01 -17.91 0.96
C GLN A 71 2.89 -18.46 1.84
N ARG A 72 2.65 -17.82 2.99
CA ARG A 72 1.62 -18.24 3.96
C ARG A 72 0.21 -18.19 3.37
N ASN A 73 -0.10 -17.15 2.59
CA ASN A 73 -1.43 -17.00 1.96
C ASN A 73 -1.52 -17.70 0.60
N ARG A 74 -0.51 -18.48 0.19
CA ARG A 74 -0.47 -19.18 -1.10
C ARG A 74 -0.70 -18.25 -2.30
N LEU A 75 -0.27 -16.99 -2.19
CA LEU A 75 -0.33 -16.01 -3.30
C LEU A 75 0.68 -16.34 -4.40
N THR A 76 1.63 -17.23 -4.12
CA THR A 76 2.67 -17.71 -5.02
C THR A 76 2.30 -19.09 -5.55
N GLN A 77 1.31 -19.18 -6.43
CA GLN A 77 1.07 -20.43 -7.16
C GLN A 77 1.90 -20.42 -8.44
N PRO A 78 2.70 -21.47 -8.72
CA PRO A 78 3.41 -21.56 -9.98
C PRO A 78 2.41 -21.54 -11.15
N PRO A 79 2.72 -20.83 -12.26
CA PRO A 79 4.04 -20.26 -12.62
C PRO A 79 4.28 -18.80 -12.17
N THR A 80 3.39 -18.19 -11.39
CA THR A 80 3.43 -16.75 -11.13
C THR A 80 4.22 -16.43 -9.86
N VAL A 81 5.50 -16.08 -10.02
CA VAL A 81 6.31 -15.53 -8.92
C VAL A 81 5.84 -14.09 -8.65
N PRO A 82 5.40 -13.75 -7.43
CA PRO A 82 4.97 -12.39 -7.12
C PRO A 82 6.17 -11.44 -7.24
N ARG A 83 6.02 -10.37 -8.02
CA ARG A 83 7.07 -9.35 -8.10
C ARG A 83 6.85 -8.34 -6.99
N LEU A 84 7.90 -8.12 -6.18
CA LEU A 84 7.91 -7.04 -5.21
C LEU A 84 8.42 -5.77 -5.86
N ARG A 85 7.73 -4.67 -5.60
CA ARG A 85 8.18 -3.34 -5.98
C ARG A 85 8.38 -2.52 -4.72
N ARG A 86 9.55 -1.91 -4.60
CA ARG A 86 9.83 -0.91 -3.56
C ARG A 86 9.22 0.42 -3.98
N LEU A 87 8.39 0.98 -3.11
CA LEU A 87 7.72 2.27 -3.30
C LEU A 87 7.93 3.14 -2.05
N SER A 88 7.97 4.46 -2.25
CA SER A 88 7.90 5.42 -1.15
C SER A 88 6.45 5.61 -0.68
N LEU A 89 6.27 6.17 0.53
CA LEU A 89 4.95 6.49 1.05
C LEU A 89 4.12 7.37 0.09
N VAL A 90 4.77 8.37 -0.53
CA VAL A 90 4.14 9.25 -1.54
C VAL A 90 3.65 8.46 -2.75
N GLN A 91 4.45 7.50 -3.21
CA GLN A 91 4.09 6.66 -4.35
C GLN A 91 2.95 5.70 -4.01
N LEU A 92 2.85 5.23 -2.77
CA LEU A 92 1.71 4.44 -2.29
C LEU A 92 0.43 5.27 -2.27
N LEU A 93 0.47 6.46 -1.69
CA LEU A 93 -0.67 7.38 -1.67
C LEU A 93 -1.13 7.70 -3.09
N ARG A 94 -0.19 8.03 -3.97
CA ARG A 94 -0.46 8.29 -5.38
C ARG A 94 -1.09 7.08 -6.08
N ALA A 95 -0.59 5.87 -5.81
CA ALA A 95 -1.15 4.65 -6.40
C ALA A 95 -2.61 4.42 -5.97
N VAL A 96 -2.91 4.62 -4.69
CA VAL A 96 -4.28 4.50 -4.16
C VAL A 96 -5.18 5.57 -4.77
N LEU A 97 -4.74 6.83 -4.76
CA LEU A 97 -5.54 7.95 -5.28
C LEU A 97 -5.74 7.87 -6.80
N ARG A 98 -4.80 7.30 -7.56
CA ARG A 98 -4.91 7.15 -9.01
C ARG A 98 -5.78 5.97 -9.45
N GLU A 99 -5.75 4.85 -8.72
CA GLU A 99 -6.49 3.64 -9.09
C GLU A 99 -7.77 3.49 -8.25
N PRO A 100 -8.97 3.76 -8.81
CA PRO A 100 -10.21 3.75 -8.05
C PRO A 100 -10.61 2.35 -7.55
N ALA A 101 -10.06 1.28 -8.14
CA ALA A 101 -10.26 -0.08 -7.65
C ALA A 101 -9.54 -0.34 -6.31
N ILE A 102 -8.58 0.51 -5.92
CA ILE A 102 -7.90 0.42 -4.62
C ILE A 102 -8.64 1.31 -3.62
N THR A 103 -9.30 0.69 -2.65
CA THR A 103 -10.16 1.38 -1.68
C THR A 103 -9.46 1.69 -0.36
N ALA A 104 -8.33 1.04 -0.07
CA ALA A 104 -7.56 1.29 1.13
C ALA A 104 -6.07 0.96 0.95
N LEU A 105 -5.25 1.62 1.75
CA LEU A 105 -3.83 1.34 1.95
C LEU A 105 -3.66 0.68 3.32
N HIS A 106 -2.96 -0.45 3.37
CA HIS A 106 -2.62 -1.12 4.61
C HIS A 106 -1.11 -1.17 4.77
N LEU A 107 -0.59 -0.34 5.66
CA LEU A 107 0.83 -0.30 6.01
C LEU A 107 1.08 -1.32 7.11
N VAL A 108 1.76 -2.41 6.76
CA VAL A 108 2.08 -3.48 7.71
C VAL A 108 3.15 -2.98 8.67
N PHE A 109 2.96 -3.22 9.97
CA PHE A 109 3.99 -2.93 10.95
C PHE A 109 5.13 -3.94 10.86
N ASP A 110 6.34 -3.49 11.19
CA ASP A 110 7.48 -4.39 11.32
C ASP A 110 7.25 -5.26 12.56
N ALA A 111 6.69 -6.44 12.33
CA ALA A 111 6.38 -7.42 13.35
C ALA A 111 7.14 -8.69 13.03
N ASP A 112 8.03 -9.09 13.93
CA ASP A 112 8.72 -10.39 13.90
C ASP A 112 7.71 -11.56 13.76
N ASP A 113 6.48 -11.34 14.22
CA ASP A 113 5.45 -12.34 14.42
C ASP A 113 4.39 -12.43 13.30
N LEU A 114 4.66 -11.96 12.07
CA LEU A 114 3.71 -12.07 10.94
C LEU A 114 3.28 -13.52 10.62
N GLN A 115 4.02 -14.51 11.14
CA GLN A 115 3.73 -15.93 11.01
C GLN A 115 2.63 -16.43 11.97
N THR A 116 2.38 -15.79 13.11
CA THR A 116 1.37 -16.26 14.09
C THR A 116 -0.06 -15.85 13.76
N TYR A 117 -0.24 -14.94 12.81
CA TYR A 117 -1.58 -14.56 12.38
C TYR A 117 -2.27 -15.72 11.62
N PRO A 118 -3.60 -15.85 11.66
CA PRO A 118 -4.35 -16.88 10.92
C PRO A 118 -4.42 -16.57 9.42
N PRO A 119 -4.20 -17.55 8.51
CA PRO A 119 -4.20 -17.30 7.06
C PRO A 119 -5.51 -16.65 6.60
N GLY A 120 -5.42 -15.80 5.57
CA GLY A 120 -6.56 -15.01 5.09
C GLY A 120 -6.88 -13.75 5.90
N HIS A 121 -6.15 -13.48 7.00
CA HIS A 121 -6.28 -12.23 7.75
C HIS A 121 -5.22 -11.20 7.36
N LEU A 122 -5.60 -9.93 7.44
CA LEU A 122 -4.66 -8.82 7.28
C LEU A 122 -3.68 -8.82 8.46
N PRO A 123 -2.37 -8.64 8.18
CA PRO A 123 -1.38 -8.51 9.24
C PRO A 123 -1.60 -7.22 10.03
N PRO A 124 -1.06 -7.10 11.26
CA PRO A 124 -1.15 -5.89 12.04
C PRO A 124 -0.52 -4.72 11.28
N GLY A 125 -1.18 -3.58 11.31
CA GLY A 125 -0.77 -2.44 10.50
C GLY A 125 -1.73 -1.28 10.60
N LEU A 126 -1.32 -0.17 10.00
CA LEU A 126 -2.14 1.01 9.84
C LEU A 126 -3.02 0.84 8.60
N HIS A 127 -4.33 0.73 8.81
CA HIS A 127 -5.33 0.69 7.75
C HIS A 127 -5.86 2.09 7.47
N LEU A 128 -5.65 2.58 6.25
CA LEU A 128 -6.09 3.90 5.81
C LEU A 128 -7.04 3.71 4.63
N THR A 129 -8.31 4.04 4.81
CA THR A 129 -9.24 4.04 3.67
C THR A 129 -8.90 5.19 2.73
N ARG A 130 -9.38 5.13 1.50
CA ARG A 130 -9.25 6.24 0.56
C ARG A 130 -9.81 7.55 1.13
N ASP A 131 -10.90 7.47 1.91
CA ASP A 131 -11.51 8.63 2.55
C ASP A 131 -10.60 9.20 3.66
N ASP A 132 -9.99 8.33 4.48
CA ASP A 132 -8.98 8.74 5.47
C ASP A 132 -7.81 9.43 4.79
N LEU A 133 -7.32 8.89 3.66
CA LEU A 133 -6.24 9.50 2.90
C LEU A 133 -6.62 10.89 2.38
N LEU A 134 -7.82 11.03 1.81
CA LEU A 134 -8.33 12.32 1.32
C LEU A 134 -8.49 13.34 2.45
N ARG A 135 -8.97 12.93 3.63
CA ARG A 135 -9.05 13.82 4.81
C ARG A 135 -7.66 14.22 5.32
N LEU A 136 -6.74 13.27 5.34
CA LEU A 136 -5.39 13.46 5.84
C LEU A 136 -4.58 14.42 4.96
N VAL A 137 -4.80 14.40 3.65
CA VAL A 137 -4.07 15.26 2.70
C VAL A 137 -4.83 16.52 2.26
N GLY A 138 -6.16 16.50 2.28
CA GLY A 138 -7.05 17.53 1.73
C GLY A 138 -7.91 18.26 2.74
N GLY A 139 -7.59 18.10 4.04
CA GLY A 139 -8.22 18.75 5.20
C GLY A 139 -9.40 19.67 4.90
N ARG A 140 -10.62 19.13 5.01
CA ARG A 140 -11.83 19.91 5.24
C ARG A 140 -12.76 19.22 6.22
#